data_AF-A0A1H7V032-F1
#
_entry.id   AF-A0A1H7V032-F1
#
_cell.length_a   1.000
_cell.length_b   1.000
_cell.length_c   1.000
_cell.angle_alpha   90.00
_cell.angle_beta   90.00
_cell.angle_gamma   90.00
#
_symmetry.space_group_name_H-M   'P 1'
#
loop_
_entity.id
_entity.type
_entity.pdbx_description
1 polymer ?
#
loop_
_entity_poly.entity_id
_entity_poly.type
_entity_poly.pdbx_seq_one_letter_code
_entity_poly.pdbx_strand_id
1 'polypeptide(L)'
;MVRQLHEILWHLTEAAELPAAAALADEAVRLRAEVEQAAAGSADELTGLDLGALRGRVGALLGRCSALVRAGSRARDRRGADLVGRDLRRTDLRGAGLRGAYLIGADLRGVDLGTADLLGADLRGADVRGADLSRCLFLVQPQVSAARGDGATRLPAAVRRPAHWSRRARLRPAAWAGRRAAPGAAG
;
A
#
# COMPACT_ATOMS: atom_id res chain seq x y z
N MET A 1 -10.04 15.92 8.90
CA MET A 1 -10.51 15.09 10.02
C MET A 1 -11.30 13.86 9.53
N VAL A 2 -12.40 14.03 8.79
CA VAL A 2 -13.27 12.92 8.30
C VAL A 2 -12.51 11.82 7.54
N ARG A 3 -11.59 12.18 6.65
CA ARG A 3 -10.79 11.21 5.90
C ARG A 3 -9.91 10.31 6.79
N GLN A 4 -9.31 10.87 7.84
CA GLN A 4 -8.45 10.10 8.75
C GLN A 4 -9.25 9.09 9.57
N LEU A 5 -10.47 9.45 9.98
CA LEU A 5 -11.36 8.52 10.66
C LEU A 5 -11.79 7.38 9.73
N HIS A 6 -12.10 7.67 8.47
CA HIS A 6 -12.41 6.64 7.48
C HIS A 6 -11.24 5.69 7.21
N GLU A 7 -10.00 6.21 7.13
CA GLU A 7 -8.81 5.37 7.01
C GLU A 7 -8.64 4.47 8.25
N ILE A 8 -8.90 4.98 9.45
CA ILE A 8 -8.89 4.15 10.67
C ILE A 8 -9.95 3.05 10.62
N LEU A 9 -11.19 3.37 10.23
CA LEU A 9 -12.27 2.39 10.09
C LEU A 9 -11.93 1.28 9.09
N TRP A 10 -11.25 1.66 8.00
CA TRP A 10 -10.72 0.72 7.03
C TRP A 10 -9.73 -0.26 7.65
N HIS A 11 -8.72 0.27 8.34
CA HIS A 11 -7.69 -0.56 8.98
C HIS A 11 -8.27 -1.48 10.05
N LEU A 12 -9.24 -1.01 10.83
CA LEU A 12 -9.90 -1.81 11.86
C LEU A 12 -10.80 -2.90 11.28
N THR A 13 -11.44 -2.62 10.15
CA THR A 13 -12.22 -3.64 9.41
C THR A 13 -11.31 -4.73 8.88
N GLU A 14 -10.22 -4.37 8.22
CA GLU A 14 -9.22 -5.34 7.79
C GLU A 14 -8.66 -6.13 8.99
N ALA A 15 -8.29 -5.46 10.07
CA ALA A 15 -7.74 -6.11 11.25
C ALA A 15 -8.67 -7.14 11.89
N ALA A 16 -9.98 -6.91 11.88
CA ALA A 16 -10.98 -7.82 12.40
C ALA A 16 -11.12 -9.11 11.55
N GLU A 17 -10.73 -9.06 10.28
CA GLU A 17 -10.88 -10.16 9.32
C GLU A 17 -9.59 -10.97 9.11
N LEU A 18 -8.47 -10.54 9.69
CA LEU A 18 -7.17 -11.22 9.54
C LEU A 18 -7.16 -12.57 10.29
N PRO A 19 -7.08 -13.72 9.59
CA PRO A 19 -7.15 -15.03 10.26
C PRO A 19 -6.02 -15.27 11.26
N ALA A 20 -4.80 -14.84 10.93
CA ALA A 20 -3.65 -14.96 11.82
C ALA A 20 -3.74 -14.06 13.08
N ALA A 21 -4.64 -13.07 13.08
CA ALA A 21 -4.89 -12.16 14.19
C ALA A 21 -6.30 -12.34 14.79
N ALA A 22 -6.94 -13.50 14.60
CA ALA A 22 -8.31 -13.75 15.08
C ALA A 22 -8.49 -13.50 16.58
N ALA A 23 -7.46 -13.75 17.41
CA ALA A 23 -7.47 -13.47 18.84
C ALA A 23 -7.62 -11.97 19.18
N LEU A 24 -7.40 -11.07 18.22
CA LEU A 24 -7.52 -9.63 18.35
C LEU A 24 -8.78 -9.06 17.68
N ALA A 25 -9.61 -9.90 17.05
CA ALA A 25 -10.76 -9.46 16.27
C ALA A 25 -11.79 -8.69 17.10
N ASP A 26 -12.12 -9.16 18.31
CA ASP A 26 -13.08 -8.49 19.19
C ASP A 26 -12.58 -7.10 19.63
N GLU A 27 -11.27 -6.95 19.83
CA GLU A 27 -10.68 -5.64 20.14
C GLU A 27 -10.74 -4.68 18.95
N ALA A 28 -10.52 -5.18 17.74
CA ALA A 28 -10.68 -4.42 16.50
C ALA A 28 -12.12 -3.95 16.30
N VAL A 29 -13.10 -4.84 16.52
CA VAL A 29 -14.53 -4.52 16.43
C VAL A 29 -14.93 -3.46 17.46
N ARG A 30 -14.48 -3.58 18.71
CA ARG A 30 -14.75 -2.56 19.75
C ARG A 30 -14.17 -1.20 19.41
N LEU A 31 -12.89 -1.15 19.00
CA LEU A 31 -12.27 0.11 18.58
C LEU A 31 -12.93 0.70 17.34
N ARG A 32 -13.42 -0.15 16.42
CA ARG A 32 -14.15 0.33 15.23
C ARG A 32 -15.45 1.03 15.65
N ALA A 33 -16.23 0.42 16.54
CA ALA A 33 -17.46 1.01 17.06
C ALA A 33 -17.21 2.36 17.76
N GLU A 34 -16.13 2.46 18.53
CA GLU A 34 -15.72 3.73 19.16
C GLU A 34 -15.39 4.81 18.12
N VAL A 35 -14.67 4.46 17.05
CA VAL A 35 -14.34 5.38 15.94
C VAL A 35 -15.59 5.77 15.14
N GLU A 36 -16.54 4.85 14.93
CA GLU A 36 -17.82 5.12 14.26
C GLU A 36 -18.67 6.11 15.07
N GLN A 37 -18.76 5.90 16.38
CA GLN A 37 -19.43 6.83 17.30
C GLN A 37 -18.78 8.22 17.27
N ALA A 38 -17.45 8.27 17.33
CA ALA A 38 -16.70 9.51 17.20
C ALA A 38 -16.97 10.21 15.85
N ALA A 39 -17.06 9.46 14.75
CA ALA A 39 -17.31 10.00 13.42
C ALA A 39 -18.75 10.48 13.22
N ALA A 40 -19.71 9.95 14.00
CA ALA A 40 -21.12 10.33 13.97
C ALA A 40 -21.48 11.45 14.97
N GLY A 41 -20.59 11.76 15.92
CA GLY A 41 -20.81 12.78 16.95
C GLY A 41 -20.85 14.21 16.43
N SER A 42 -21.42 15.10 17.23
CA SER A 42 -21.43 16.54 17.02
C SER A 42 -20.03 17.18 17.17
N ALA A 43 -19.86 18.42 16.71
CA ALA A 43 -18.60 19.16 16.85
C ALA A 43 -18.17 19.32 18.32
N ASP A 44 -19.12 19.46 19.24
CA ASP A 44 -18.86 19.61 20.68
C ASP A 44 -18.37 18.29 21.30
N GLU A 45 -18.93 17.15 20.90
CA GLU A 45 -18.49 15.81 21.33
C GLU A 45 -17.10 15.46 20.79
N LEU A 46 -16.79 15.90 19.55
CA LEU A 46 -15.46 15.75 18.95
C LEU A 46 -14.38 16.56 19.69
N THR A 47 -14.75 17.65 20.35
CA THR A 47 -13.82 18.52 21.08
C THR A 47 -13.36 17.87 22.40
N GLY A 48 -14.18 17.00 22.99
CA GLY A 48 -13.83 16.22 24.19
C GLY A 48 -13.09 14.91 23.92
N LEU A 49 -12.99 14.48 22.67
CA LEU A 49 -12.34 13.22 22.30
C LEU A 49 -10.82 13.37 22.24
N ASP A 50 -10.09 12.61 23.06
CA ASP A 50 -8.64 12.46 22.92
C ASP A 50 -8.31 11.58 21.71
N LEU A 51 -8.27 12.24 20.54
CA LEU A 51 -7.87 11.63 19.28
C LEU A 51 -6.43 11.06 19.34
N GLY A 52 -5.57 11.61 20.20
CA GLY A 52 -4.21 11.11 20.41
C GLY A 52 -4.23 9.73 21.06
N ALA A 53 -4.97 9.60 22.16
CA ALA A 53 -5.15 8.32 22.86
C ALA A 53 -5.83 7.27 21.98
N LEU A 54 -6.89 7.65 21.25
CA LEU A 54 -7.58 6.75 20.31
C LEU A 54 -6.62 6.25 19.22
N ARG A 55 -5.86 7.16 18.59
CA ARG A 55 -4.84 6.80 17.59
C ARG A 55 -3.75 5.91 18.17
N GLY A 56 -3.35 6.13 19.42
CA GLY A 56 -2.40 5.29 20.14
C GLY A 56 -2.91 3.85 20.29
N ARG A 57 -4.14 3.68 20.78
CA ARG A 57 -4.80 2.37 20.95
C ARG A 57 -4.96 1.64 19.62
N VAL A 58 -5.50 2.32 18.59
CA VAL A 58 -5.60 1.77 17.24
C VAL A 58 -4.22 1.38 16.71
N GLY A 59 -3.24 2.27 16.82
CA GLY A 59 -1.89 2.03 16.34
C GLY A 59 -1.21 0.83 17.00
N ALA A 60 -1.45 0.61 18.30
CA ALA A 60 -0.95 -0.54 19.05
C ALA A 60 -1.63 -1.84 18.59
N LEU A 61 -2.96 -1.85 18.46
CA LEU A 61 -3.72 -2.99 17.95
C LEU A 61 -3.22 -3.42 16.56
N LEU A 62 -3.19 -2.48 15.60
CA LEU A 62 -2.76 -2.77 14.23
C LEU A 62 -1.32 -3.29 14.18
N GLY A 63 -0.46 -2.78 15.07
CA GLY A 63 0.92 -3.27 15.23
C GLY A 63 0.99 -4.73 15.67
N ARG A 64 0.15 -5.14 16.62
CA ARG A 64 0.05 -6.55 17.06
C ARG A 64 -0.54 -7.44 15.97
N CYS A 65 -1.58 -7.01 15.26
CA CYS A 65 -2.13 -7.76 14.14
C CYS A 65 -1.08 -7.99 13.04
N SER A 66 -0.35 -6.93 12.66
CA SER A 66 0.77 -6.99 11.71
C SER A 66 1.84 -7.99 12.15
N ALA A 67 2.24 -7.95 13.43
CA ALA A 67 3.23 -8.87 13.96
C ALA A 67 2.78 -10.34 13.88
N LEU A 68 1.51 -10.63 14.18
CA LEU A 68 0.95 -11.98 14.08
C LEU A 68 0.89 -12.49 12.63
N VAL A 69 0.41 -11.68 11.69
CA VAL A 69 0.36 -12.08 10.26
C VAL A 69 1.77 -12.30 9.69
N ARG A 70 2.72 -11.49 10.13
CA ARG A 70 4.11 -11.54 9.66
C ARG A 70 4.97 -12.52 10.45
N ALA A 71 4.40 -13.23 11.44
CA ALA A 71 5.11 -14.23 12.22
C ALA A 71 5.73 -15.27 11.27
N GLY A 72 7.05 -15.50 11.40
CA GLY A 72 7.80 -16.41 10.55
C GLY A 72 8.40 -15.78 9.28
N SER A 73 8.11 -14.52 8.95
CA SER A 73 8.88 -13.81 7.92
C SER A 73 10.30 -13.48 8.41
N ARG A 74 11.29 -13.64 7.52
CA ARG A 74 12.67 -13.18 7.74
C ARG A 74 12.92 -11.77 7.21
N ALA A 75 11.90 -11.12 6.65
CA ALA A 75 12.04 -9.79 6.07
C ALA A 75 12.29 -8.75 7.18
N ARG A 76 13.15 -7.78 6.85
CA ARG A 76 13.57 -6.75 7.80
C ARG A 76 12.41 -5.84 8.17
N ASP A 77 12.36 -5.42 9.43
CA ASP A 77 11.58 -4.25 9.83
C ASP A 77 12.28 -3.00 9.29
N ARG A 78 11.54 -2.22 8.52
CA ARG A 78 11.93 -0.97 7.86
C ARG A 78 10.93 0.14 8.18
N ARG A 79 10.29 0.06 9.35
CA ARG A 79 9.40 1.12 9.86
C ARG A 79 10.11 2.47 9.81
N GLY A 80 9.46 3.46 9.21
CA GLY A 80 9.98 4.82 9.08
C GLY A 80 11.23 4.96 8.20
N ALA A 81 11.65 3.91 7.48
CA ALA A 81 12.86 3.97 6.69
C ALA A 81 12.75 4.97 5.54
N ASP A 82 13.83 5.69 5.27
CA ASP A 82 13.99 6.48 4.06
C ASP A 82 14.40 5.57 2.89
N LEU A 83 13.45 5.33 1.99
CA LEU A 83 13.60 4.52 0.78
C LEU A 83 13.30 5.34 -0.47
N VAL A 84 13.38 6.67 -0.38
CA VAL A 84 13.05 7.58 -1.48
C VAL A 84 13.92 7.29 -2.69
N GLY A 85 13.29 7.10 -3.85
CA GLY A 85 13.94 6.86 -5.14
C GLY A 85 14.76 5.55 -5.23
N ARG A 86 14.70 4.67 -4.22
CA ARG A 86 15.53 3.46 -4.19
C ARG A 86 15.02 2.42 -5.19
N ASP A 87 15.97 1.70 -5.81
CA ASP A 87 15.67 0.47 -6.55
C ASP A 87 15.49 -0.70 -5.58
N LEU A 88 14.25 -1.19 -5.46
CA LEU A 88 13.87 -2.26 -4.56
C LEU A 88 13.45 -3.54 -5.31
N ARG A 89 13.59 -3.59 -6.64
CA ARG A 89 13.12 -4.69 -7.50
C ARG A 89 13.69 -6.08 -7.14
N ARG A 90 14.82 -6.12 -6.45
CA ARG A 90 15.51 -7.35 -6.02
C ARG A 90 15.54 -7.52 -4.50
N THR A 91 14.81 -6.68 -3.77
CA THR A 91 14.72 -6.75 -2.31
C THR A 91 13.59 -7.69 -1.92
N ASP A 92 13.85 -8.63 -1.01
CA ASP A 92 12.77 -9.40 -0.39
C ASP A 92 12.00 -8.50 0.58
N LEU A 93 10.78 -8.12 0.18
CA LEU A 93 9.86 -7.31 0.96
C LEU A 93 8.64 -8.11 1.46
N ARG A 94 8.60 -9.43 1.24
CA ARG A 94 7.50 -10.28 1.70
C ARG A 94 7.46 -10.31 3.23
N GLY A 95 6.37 -9.84 3.83
CA GLY A 95 6.26 -9.68 5.27
C GLY A 95 7.22 -8.64 5.84
N ALA A 96 7.71 -7.66 5.05
CA ALA A 96 8.49 -6.55 5.58
C ALA A 96 7.61 -5.61 6.42
N GLY A 97 8.21 -5.02 7.47
CA GLY A 97 7.57 -3.93 8.20
C GLY A 97 7.87 -2.63 7.47
N LEU A 98 6.90 -2.04 6.78
CA LEU A 98 7.08 -0.78 6.03
C LEU A 98 6.23 0.35 6.61
N ARG A 99 5.74 0.18 7.85
CA ARG A 99 4.91 1.18 8.53
C ARG A 99 5.60 2.54 8.55
N GLY A 100 4.95 3.55 7.98
CA GLY A 100 5.50 4.91 7.90
C GLY A 100 6.76 5.07 7.05
N ALA A 101 7.18 4.07 6.26
CA ALA A 101 8.35 4.18 5.40
C ALA A 101 8.12 5.20 4.26
N TYR A 102 9.17 5.93 3.89
CA TYR A 102 9.15 6.87 2.77
C TYR A 102 9.56 6.16 1.49
N LEU A 103 8.59 5.75 0.67
CA LEU A 103 8.78 5.04 -0.60
C LEU A 103 8.60 5.96 -1.82
N ILE A 104 8.73 7.27 -1.62
CA ILE A 104 8.47 8.28 -2.64
C ILE A 104 9.36 8.01 -3.85
N GLY A 105 8.77 7.75 -5.01
CA GLY A 105 9.52 7.45 -6.24
C GLY A 105 10.34 6.16 -6.23
N ALA A 106 10.20 5.29 -5.22
CA ALA A 106 10.91 4.01 -5.16
C ALA A 106 10.48 3.07 -6.31
N ASP A 107 11.39 2.25 -6.80
CA ASP A 107 11.13 1.26 -7.85
C ASP A 107 10.84 -0.11 -7.23
N LEU A 108 9.55 -0.47 -7.20
CA LEU A 108 8.99 -1.72 -6.69
C LEU A 108 8.45 -2.61 -7.81
N ARG A 109 8.86 -2.37 -9.07
CA ARG A 109 8.31 -3.09 -10.21
C ARG A 109 8.53 -4.59 -10.09
N GLY A 110 7.44 -5.36 -10.24
CA GLY A 110 7.48 -6.82 -10.17
C GLY A 110 7.76 -7.41 -8.78
N VAL A 111 7.80 -6.59 -7.72
CA VAL A 111 8.08 -7.06 -6.36
C VAL A 111 6.85 -7.75 -5.78
N ASP A 112 7.05 -8.87 -5.10
CA ASP A 112 6.05 -9.48 -4.21
C ASP A 112 6.13 -8.81 -2.83
N LEU A 113 5.09 -8.08 -2.45
CA LEU A 113 4.95 -7.45 -1.13
C LEU A 113 3.96 -8.22 -0.23
N GLY A 114 3.69 -9.49 -0.51
CA GLY A 114 2.78 -10.31 0.25
C GLY A 114 3.05 -10.21 1.76
N THR A 115 2.00 -9.95 2.54
CA THR A 115 2.00 -9.71 4.00
C THR A 115 2.86 -8.54 4.50
N ALA A 116 3.43 -7.70 3.63
CA ALA A 116 4.11 -6.48 4.07
C ALA A 116 3.14 -5.50 4.73
N ASP A 117 3.57 -4.86 5.81
CA ASP A 117 2.78 -3.85 6.53
C ASP A 117 3.03 -2.46 5.95
N LEU A 118 2.04 -1.91 5.24
CA LEU A 118 2.10 -0.61 4.56
C LEU A 118 1.38 0.50 5.33
N LEU A 119 1.02 0.28 6.61
CA LEU A 119 0.30 1.27 7.42
C LEU A 119 1.05 2.61 7.42
N GLY A 120 0.44 3.64 6.84
CA GLY A 120 1.02 4.99 6.78
C GLY A 120 2.28 5.12 5.90
N ALA A 121 2.65 4.12 5.11
CA ALA A 121 3.75 4.24 4.15
C ALA A 121 3.45 5.30 3.08
N ASP A 122 4.44 6.10 2.71
CA ASP A 122 4.31 7.13 1.67
C ASP A 122 4.69 6.57 0.31
N LEU A 123 3.68 6.25 -0.50
CA LEU A 123 3.84 5.66 -1.84
C LEU A 123 3.76 6.69 -2.97
N ARG A 124 3.87 7.99 -2.69
CA ARG A 124 3.77 9.04 -3.74
C ARG A 124 4.80 8.80 -4.84
N GLY A 125 4.32 8.54 -6.06
CA GLY A 125 5.16 8.30 -7.23
C GLY A 125 5.95 6.99 -7.21
N ALA A 126 5.78 6.13 -6.20
CA ALA A 126 6.39 4.80 -6.16
C ALA A 126 5.94 4.00 -7.39
N ASP A 127 6.87 3.30 -8.05
CA ASP A 127 6.59 2.49 -9.23
C ASP A 127 6.30 1.06 -8.83
N VAL A 128 5.01 0.71 -8.79
CA VAL A 128 4.50 -0.61 -8.38
C VAL A 128 4.01 -1.42 -9.57
N ARG A 129 4.39 -1.06 -10.80
CA ARG A 129 3.96 -1.77 -12.02
C ARG A 129 4.36 -3.25 -11.95
N GLY A 130 3.38 -4.13 -12.21
CA GLY A 130 3.55 -5.58 -12.06
C GLY A 130 3.82 -6.11 -10.65
N ALA A 131 3.82 -5.27 -9.60
CA ALA A 131 4.01 -5.71 -8.23
C ALA A 131 2.77 -6.47 -7.72
N ASP A 132 2.99 -7.36 -6.73
CA ASP A 132 1.92 -8.02 -6.01
C ASP A 132 1.69 -7.35 -4.64
N LEU A 133 0.64 -6.53 -4.57
CA LEU A 133 0.17 -5.90 -3.33
C LEU A 133 -1.05 -6.62 -2.74
N SER A 134 -1.52 -7.72 -3.34
CA SER A 134 -2.83 -8.31 -3.06
C SER A 134 -3.03 -8.81 -1.62
N ARG A 135 -1.92 -9.06 -0.92
CA ARG A 135 -1.89 -9.51 0.47
C ARG A 135 -1.13 -8.55 1.39
N CYS A 136 -0.83 -7.32 0.96
CA CYS A 136 -0.27 -6.33 1.87
C CYS A 136 -1.28 -5.96 2.95
N LEU A 137 -0.78 -5.58 4.11
CA LEU A 137 -1.59 -5.13 5.23
C LEU A 137 -1.77 -3.62 5.17
N PHE A 138 -2.98 -3.18 5.50
CA PHE A 138 -3.32 -1.79 5.78
C PHE A 138 -3.06 -0.82 4.62
N LEU A 139 -3.15 -1.32 3.38
CA LEU A 139 -3.08 -0.51 2.17
C LEU A 139 -4.43 0.20 1.94
N VAL A 140 -4.39 1.52 1.73
CA VAL A 140 -5.59 2.34 1.50
C VAL A 140 -5.62 2.96 0.11
N GLN A 141 -6.83 3.29 -0.36
CA GLN A 141 -7.05 3.86 -1.69
C GLN A 141 -6.13 5.06 -2.00
N PRO A 142 -5.90 6.02 -1.10
CA PRO A 142 -5.03 7.15 -1.41
C PRO A 142 -3.57 6.77 -1.68
N GLN A 143 -3.05 5.74 -1.02
CA GLN A 143 -1.69 5.24 -1.28
C GLN A 143 -1.60 4.67 -2.70
N VAL A 144 -2.59 3.87 -3.11
CA VAL A 144 -2.69 3.31 -4.46
C VAL A 144 -2.84 4.42 -5.51
N SER A 145 -3.73 5.38 -5.26
CA SER A 145 -3.96 6.52 -6.15
C SER A 145 -2.74 7.43 -6.31
N ALA A 146 -1.84 7.45 -5.34
CA ALA A 146 -0.60 8.24 -5.39
C ALA A 146 0.56 7.50 -6.06
N ALA A 147 0.48 6.17 -6.18
CA ALA A 147 1.50 5.33 -6.80
C ALA A 147 1.31 5.20 -8.32
N ARG A 148 2.36 4.73 -9.00
CA ARG A 148 2.36 4.40 -10.43
C ARG A 148 2.23 2.89 -10.59
N GLY A 149 1.04 2.42 -10.94
CA GLY A 149 0.78 1.03 -11.28
C GLY A 149 0.22 0.87 -12.68
N ASP A 150 -0.10 -0.38 -13.03
CA ASP A 150 -0.62 -0.78 -14.33
C ASP A 150 -1.54 -2.00 -14.20
N GLY A 151 -2.15 -2.46 -15.30
CA GLY A 151 -3.05 -3.62 -15.32
C GLY A 151 -2.47 -4.92 -14.73
N ALA A 152 -1.14 -5.07 -14.71
CA ALA A 152 -0.47 -6.24 -14.14
C ALA A 152 -0.28 -6.13 -12.62
N THR A 153 -0.37 -4.92 -12.04
CA THR A 153 -0.28 -4.71 -10.60
C THR A 153 -1.45 -5.40 -9.89
N ARG A 154 -1.18 -6.31 -8.95
CA ARG A 154 -2.21 -7.00 -8.16
C ARG A 154 -2.53 -6.18 -6.91
N LEU A 155 -3.81 -6.00 -6.62
CA LEU A 155 -4.29 -5.17 -5.51
C LEU A 155 -5.16 -6.00 -4.55
N PRO A 156 -5.24 -5.62 -3.26
CA PRO A 156 -6.24 -6.16 -2.35
C PRO A 156 -7.65 -5.90 -2.88
N ALA A 157 -8.58 -6.82 -2.63
CA ALA A 157 -9.97 -6.71 -3.10
C ALA A 157 -10.66 -5.42 -2.62
N ALA A 158 -10.21 -4.90 -1.47
CA ALA A 158 -10.81 -3.74 -0.84
C ALA A 158 -10.46 -2.42 -1.59
N VAL A 159 -9.27 -2.30 -2.20
CA VAL A 159 -8.89 -1.06 -2.92
C VAL A 159 -9.22 -1.15 -4.41
N ARG A 160 -9.63 -0.02 -5.00
CA ARG A 160 -9.96 0.07 -6.42
C ARG A 160 -8.72 0.45 -7.22
N ARG A 161 -8.55 -0.21 -8.37
CA ARG A 161 -7.54 0.16 -9.36
C ARG A 161 -7.77 1.60 -9.84
N PRO A 162 -6.79 2.52 -9.72
CA PRO A 162 -6.93 3.87 -10.22
C PRO A 162 -7.11 3.91 -11.74
N ALA A 163 -8.00 4.77 -12.24
CA ALA A 163 -8.27 4.89 -13.68
C ALA A 163 -7.02 5.26 -14.50
N HIS A 164 -6.08 5.99 -13.91
CA HIS A 164 -4.85 6.39 -14.58
C HIS A 164 -3.84 5.23 -14.77
N TRP A 165 -4.02 4.09 -14.09
CA TRP A 165 -3.22 2.88 -14.31
C TRP A 165 -3.61 2.14 -15.61
N SER A 166 -4.81 2.40 -16.13
CA SER A 166 -5.32 1.80 -17.37
C SER A 166 -4.85 2.52 -18.63
N ARG A 167 -4.20 3.70 -18.50
CA ARG A 167 -3.63 4.41 -19.64
C ARG A 167 -2.34 3.71 -20.07
N ARG A 168 -2.47 2.78 -21.03
CA ARG A 168 -1.35 2.31 -21.85
C ARG A 168 -0.52 3.51 -22.28
N ALA A 169 0.74 3.56 -21.85
CA ALA A 169 1.76 4.19 -22.67
C ALA A 169 1.67 3.52 -24.04
N ARG A 170 1.09 4.22 -25.02
CA ARG A 170 1.19 3.83 -26.42
C ARG A 170 2.68 3.89 -26.75
N LEU A 171 3.38 2.78 -26.58
CA LEU A 171 4.66 2.57 -27.24
C LEU A 171 4.34 2.59 -28.73
N ARG A 172 4.56 3.73 -29.38
CA ARG A 172 4.74 3.76 -30.83
C ARG A 172 6.00 2.96 -31.09
N PRO A 173 5.99 1.89 -31.91
CA PRO A 173 7.22 1.31 -32.38
C PRO A 173 7.98 2.40 -33.15
N ALA A 174 9.21 2.69 -32.73
CA ALA A 174 10.13 3.49 -33.52
C ALA A 174 10.40 2.71 -34.81
N ALA A 175 9.84 3.18 -35.92
CA ALA A 175 10.19 2.70 -37.25
C ALA A 175 11.63 3.12 -37.53
N TRP A 176 12.58 2.23 -37.26
CA TRP A 176 13.92 2.34 -37.80
C TRP A 176 13.88 1.76 -39.22
N ALA A 177 13.76 2.63 -40.22
CA ALA A 177 14.00 2.25 -41.61
C ALA A 177 15.49 2.37 -41.88
N GLY A 178 16.24 1.29 -41.60
CA GLY A 178 17.60 1.14 -42.09
C GLY A 178 17.59 1.08 -43.60
N ARG A 179 18.03 2.18 -44.25
CA ARG A 179 18.40 2.19 -45.66
C ARG A 179 19.57 1.22 -45.86
N ARG A 180 19.32 0.10 -46.53
CA ARG A 180 20.37 -0.65 -47.24
C ARG A 180 20.30 -0.25 -48.71
N ALA A 181 21.37 0.39 -49.18
CA ALA A 181 21.63 0.61 -50.59
C ALA A 181 21.81 -0.75 -51.29
N ALA A 182 21.23 -0.88 -52.49
CA ALA A 182 21.46 -2.01 -53.38
C ALA A 182 22.86 -1.88 -54.03
N PRO A 183 23.61 -2.98 -54.22
CA PRO A 183 24.79 -2.96 -55.07
C PRO A 183 24.40 -3.07 -56.55
N GLY A 184 25.26 -2.48 -57.39
CA GLY A 184 25.03 -2.20 -58.79
C GLY A 184 24.85 -3.43 -59.69
N ALA A 185 24.16 -3.18 -60.80
CA ALA A 185 24.14 -4.03 -61.97
C ALA A 185 25.50 -3.96 -62.69
N ALA A 186 26.06 -5.13 -63.00
CA ALA A 186 27.11 -5.29 -63.99
C ALA A 186 27.05 -6.71 -64.57
N GLY A 187 27.10 -6.83 -65.89
CA GLY A 187 27.36 -8.06 -66.63
C GLY A 187 26.14 -8.67 -67.30
#